data_AF-A0A1J5W0D6-F1
#
_entry.id   AF-A0A1J5W0D6-F1
#
_cell.length_a   1.000
_cell.length_b   1.000
_cell.length_c   1.000
_cell.angle_alpha   90.00
_cell.angle_beta   90.00
_cell.angle_gamma   90.00
#
_symmetry.space_group_name_H-M   'P 1'
#
loop_
_entity.id
_entity.type
_entity.pdbx_description
1 polymer ?
#
loop_
_entity_poly.entity_id
_entity_poly.type
_entity_poly.pdbx_seq_one_letter_code
_entity_poly.pdbx_strand_id
1 'polypeptide(L)'
;MTTPQIQFHGYPKRLVPDILRGVDWDLPMTDRDSDSIFLIVEYLKITDPENANEPTAYKILKQLHSEHAEMDRGVFNRLRETPGIQEEKDQAYYRVMFQHLQYQVGQLVIKALEATGGDATKLAGMMRYHKPAITPAELNDAVMKTTVEEALKTLGKDHSPQAVEELWRQLNQQVDLLSWTRRAQRLAGWAEDIQSLPDSSDEMKRIFLQDQNEAAWTVIDQHLTEPINALMEQQEEEEDPWAVDWDS
;
A
#
# COMPACT_ATOMS: atom_id res chain seq x y z
N MET A 1 -28.12 -38.28 -10.92
CA MET A 1 -27.74 -36.86 -11.10
C MET A 1 -26.50 -36.62 -10.27
N THR A 2 -25.38 -36.30 -10.91
CA THR A 2 -24.10 -36.02 -10.25
C THR A 2 -23.57 -34.72 -10.83
N THR A 3 -23.48 -33.68 -10.00
CA THR A 3 -22.95 -32.37 -10.35
C THR A 3 -21.47 -32.49 -10.67
N PRO A 4 -20.97 -31.98 -11.82
CA PRO A 4 -19.55 -31.98 -12.08
C PRO A 4 -18.87 -30.96 -11.17
N GLN A 5 -17.95 -31.43 -10.33
CA GLN A 5 -17.00 -30.57 -9.62
C GLN A 5 -15.99 -30.04 -10.64
N ILE A 6 -16.04 -28.74 -10.92
CA ILE A 6 -14.98 -28.06 -11.66
C ILE A 6 -13.81 -27.87 -10.69
N GLN A 7 -12.80 -28.72 -10.77
CA GLN A 7 -11.51 -28.47 -10.13
C GLN A 7 -10.78 -27.40 -10.95
N PHE A 8 -10.59 -26.22 -10.37
CA PHE A 8 -9.75 -25.18 -10.95
C PHE A 8 -8.31 -25.69 -11.03
N HIS A 9 -7.87 -26.09 -12.21
CA HIS A 9 -6.47 -26.33 -12.50
C HIS A 9 -5.89 -24.98 -12.88
N GLY A 10 -5.10 -24.37 -11.98
CA GLY A 10 -4.35 -23.17 -12.30
C GLY A 10 -3.65 -23.34 -13.65
N TYR A 11 -3.83 -22.38 -14.54
CA TYR A 11 -3.21 -22.45 -15.87
C TYR A 11 -1.70 -22.64 -15.71
N PRO A 12 -1.06 -23.48 -16.53
CA PRO A 12 0.39 -23.61 -16.51
C PRO A 12 0.98 -22.22 -16.76
N LYS A 13 1.83 -21.76 -15.84
CA LYS A 13 2.70 -20.60 -16.04
C LYS A 13 3.39 -20.81 -17.39
N ARG A 14 2.93 -20.12 -18.44
CA ARG A 14 3.67 -20.12 -19.70
C ARG A 14 5.01 -19.47 -19.38
N LEU A 15 6.08 -20.19 -19.70
CA LEU A 15 7.41 -19.61 -19.79
C LEU A 15 7.35 -18.55 -20.90
N VAL A 16 7.18 -17.30 -20.50
CA VAL A 16 7.57 -16.15 -21.30
C VAL A 16 9.08 -16.32 -21.56
N PRO A 17 9.57 -16.15 -22.80
CA PRO A 17 10.98 -16.39 -23.13
C PRO A 17 11.91 -15.65 -22.17
N ASP A 18 12.92 -16.37 -21.66
CA ASP A 18 13.92 -16.00 -20.63
C ASP A 18 14.82 -14.77 -20.95
N ILE A 19 14.40 -13.86 -21.84
CA ILE A 19 15.08 -12.59 -22.13
C ILE A 19 14.45 -11.44 -21.34
N LEU A 20 13.28 -11.68 -20.75
CA LEU A 20 12.44 -10.70 -20.09
C LEU A 20 12.52 -10.89 -18.58
N ARG A 21 13.57 -10.37 -17.93
CA ARG A 21 13.63 -10.24 -16.46
C ARG A 21 12.74 -9.09 -15.94
N GLY A 22 11.61 -8.84 -16.57
CA GLY A 22 10.51 -8.11 -15.95
C GLY A 22 9.66 -9.13 -15.22
N VAL A 23 9.48 -8.97 -13.91
CA VAL A 23 8.48 -9.80 -13.22
C VAL A 23 7.13 -9.42 -13.82
N ASP A 24 6.19 -10.37 -13.98
CA ASP A 24 4.81 -10.11 -14.47
C ASP A 24 4.09 -8.96 -13.73
N TRP A 25 4.67 -8.45 -12.64
CA TRP A 25 4.23 -7.36 -11.77
C TRP A 25 4.47 -5.94 -12.33
N ASP A 26 5.41 -5.76 -13.27
CA ASP A 26 5.69 -4.46 -13.89
C ASP A 26 4.84 -4.21 -15.14
N LEU A 27 3.87 -5.10 -15.39
CA LEU A 27 2.93 -5.00 -16.50
C LEU A 27 1.62 -4.34 -16.06
N PRO A 28 0.89 -3.69 -16.98
CA PRO A 28 -0.42 -3.10 -16.68
C PRO A 28 -1.45 -4.10 -16.17
N MET A 29 -2.52 -3.60 -15.53
CA MET A 29 -3.54 -4.46 -14.93
C MET A 29 -4.13 -5.41 -15.98
N THR A 30 -4.19 -6.71 -15.62
CA THR A 30 -4.78 -7.73 -16.49
C THR A 30 -5.73 -8.62 -15.69
N ASP A 31 -6.60 -9.32 -16.42
CA ASP A 31 -7.52 -10.31 -15.87
C ASP A 31 -6.84 -11.63 -15.47
N ARG A 32 -5.52 -11.75 -15.66
CA ARG A 32 -4.73 -12.93 -15.26
C ARG A 32 -4.06 -12.77 -13.91
N ASP A 33 -4.09 -11.56 -13.36
CA ASP A 33 -3.51 -11.24 -12.07
C ASP A 33 -4.58 -11.15 -10.98
N SER A 34 -4.47 -12.01 -9.97
CA SER A 34 -5.40 -12.03 -8.84
C SER A 34 -5.39 -10.73 -8.06
N ASP A 35 -4.23 -10.07 -7.94
CA ASP A 35 -4.13 -8.84 -7.16
C ASP A 35 -4.84 -7.67 -7.86
N SER A 36 -4.71 -7.58 -9.19
CA SER A 36 -5.51 -6.66 -10.01
C SER A 36 -7.03 -6.93 -9.85
N ILE A 37 -7.47 -8.20 -9.82
CA ILE A 37 -8.88 -8.54 -9.61
C ILE A 37 -9.36 -8.06 -8.24
N PHE A 38 -8.62 -8.39 -7.17
CA PHE A 38 -8.99 -7.98 -5.82
C PHE A 38 -8.94 -6.48 -5.62
N LEU A 39 -7.98 -5.78 -6.24
CA LEU A 39 -7.93 -4.32 -6.25
C LEU A 39 -9.20 -3.73 -6.85
N ILE A 40 -9.67 -4.24 -7.99
CA ILE A 40 -10.92 -3.78 -8.62
C ILE A 40 -12.13 -4.13 -7.76
N VAL A 41 -12.17 -5.30 -7.10
CA VAL A 41 -13.25 -5.64 -6.17
C VAL A 41 -13.30 -4.65 -5.00
N GLU A 42 -12.16 -4.31 -4.39
CA GLU A 42 -12.10 -3.31 -3.32
C GLU A 42 -12.50 -1.91 -3.81
N TYR A 43 -12.11 -1.54 -5.03
CA TYR A 43 -12.57 -0.31 -5.68
C TYR A 43 -14.11 -0.29 -5.88
N LEU A 44 -14.69 -1.42 -6.29
CA LEU A 44 -16.14 -1.54 -6.48
C LEU A 44 -16.90 -1.49 -5.15
N LYS A 45 -16.35 -2.03 -4.05
CA LYS A 45 -16.97 -1.89 -2.72
C LYS A 45 -17.17 -0.43 -2.31
N ILE A 46 -16.38 0.48 -2.89
CA ILE A 46 -16.47 1.93 -2.65
C ILE A 46 -17.40 2.59 -3.66
N THR A 47 -17.26 2.27 -4.95
CA THR A 47 -17.90 3.03 -6.06
C THR A 47 -19.19 2.42 -6.59
N ASP A 48 -19.37 1.11 -6.47
CA ASP A 48 -20.56 0.36 -6.90
C ASP A 48 -20.73 -0.91 -6.04
N PRO A 49 -21.15 -0.77 -4.76
CA PRO A 49 -21.13 -1.85 -3.78
C PRO A 49 -22.04 -3.03 -4.16
N GLU A 50 -23.12 -2.79 -4.89
CA GLU A 50 -24.06 -3.82 -5.34
C GLU A 50 -23.43 -4.79 -6.35
N ASN A 51 -22.39 -4.33 -7.08
CA ASN A 51 -21.70 -5.09 -8.11
C ASN A 51 -20.25 -5.43 -7.75
N ALA A 52 -19.86 -5.27 -6.47
CA ALA A 52 -18.52 -5.53 -5.96
C ALA A 52 -18.18 -7.03 -5.88
N ASN A 53 -18.01 -7.65 -7.05
CA ASN A 53 -17.72 -9.07 -7.20
C ASN A 53 -16.72 -9.33 -8.33
N GLU A 54 -16.12 -10.52 -8.31
CA GLU A 54 -15.10 -10.92 -9.28
C GLU A 54 -15.59 -10.83 -10.73
N PRO A 55 -16.79 -11.35 -11.12
CA PRO A 55 -17.26 -11.25 -12.50
C PRO A 55 -17.31 -9.82 -13.06
N THR A 56 -17.72 -8.84 -12.25
CA THR A 56 -17.70 -7.42 -12.65
C THR A 56 -16.26 -6.92 -12.76
N ALA A 57 -15.39 -7.26 -11.80
CA ALA A 57 -13.98 -6.89 -11.86
C ALA A 57 -13.29 -7.43 -13.12
N TYR A 58 -13.56 -8.69 -13.50
CA TYR A 58 -13.06 -9.29 -14.74
C TYR A 58 -13.44 -8.49 -15.99
N LYS A 59 -14.69 -8.01 -16.07
CA LYS A 59 -15.15 -7.20 -17.21
C LYS A 59 -14.40 -5.89 -17.31
N ILE A 60 -14.20 -5.20 -16.17
CA ILE A 60 -13.44 -3.95 -16.09
C ILE A 60 -11.99 -4.18 -16.50
N LEU A 61 -11.33 -5.21 -15.96
CA LEU A 61 -9.94 -5.54 -16.31
C LEU A 61 -9.78 -5.87 -17.78
N LYS A 62 -10.73 -6.60 -18.38
CA LYS A 62 -10.69 -6.89 -19.81
C LYS A 62 -10.81 -5.63 -20.67
N GLN A 63 -11.61 -4.66 -20.24
CA GLN A 63 -11.70 -3.36 -20.90
C GLN A 63 -10.37 -2.60 -20.78
N LEU A 64 -9.84 -2.44 -19.56
CA LEU A 64 -8.55 -1.80 -19.31
C LEU A 64 -7.40 -2.45 -20.10
N HIS A 65 -7.40 -3.78 -20.19
CA HIS A 65 -6.43 -4.53 -20.97
C HIS A 65 -6.55 -4.26 -22.48
N SER A 66 -7.77 -4.11 -22.99
CA SER A 66 -8.01 -3.80 -24.40
C SER A 66 -7.53 -2.39 -24.75
N GLU A 67 -7.78 -1.42 -23.88
CA GLU A 67 -7.27 -0.04 -24.01
C GLU A 67 -5.73 -0.01 -23.97
N HIS A 68 -5.12 -0.83 -23.09
CA HIS A 68 -3.67 -0.98 -22.98
C HIS A 68 -3.03 -1.57 -24.24
N ALA A 69 -3.64 -2.59 -24.87
CA ALA A 69 -3.05 -3.33 -25.99
C ALA A 69 -2.73 -2.44 -27.21
N GLU A 70 -3.47 -1.33 -27.41
CA GLU A 70 -3.18 -0.37 -28.46
C GLU A 70 -1.96 0.51 -28.15
N MET A 71 -1.86 0.99 -26.91
CA MET A 71 -0.71 1.76 -26.42
C MET A 71 0.57 0.93 -26.45
N ASP A 72 0.51 -0.31 -25.96
CA ASP A 72 1.62 -1.26 -25.95
C ASP A 72 2.24 -1.43 -27.34
N ARG A 73 1.41 -1.73 -28.35
CA ARG A 73 1.86 -1.85 -29.75
C ARG A 73 2.55 -0.58 -30.25
N GLY A 74 2.02 0.59 -29.89
CA GLY A 74 2.61 1.88 -30.26
C GLY A 74 4.00 2.10 -29.68
N VAL A 75 4.16 1.84 -28.38
CA VAL A 75 5.43 1.97 -27.65
C VAL A 75 6.45 0.96 -28.18
N PHE A 76 6.04 -0.31 -28.32
CA PHE A 76 6.88 -1.37 -28.85
C PHE A 76 7.40 -1.05 -30.27
N ASN A 77 6.51 -0.63 -31.18
CA ASN A 77 6.89 -0.29 -32.54
C ASN A 77 7.89 0.87 -32.57
N ARG A 78 7.66 1.92 -31.76
CA ARG A 78 8.55 3.08 -31.66
C ARG A 78 9.93 2.69 -31.14
N LEU A 79 10.02 1.90 -30.08
CA LEU A 79 11.30 1.47 -29.50
C LEU A 79 12.08 0.55 -30.45
N ARG A 80 11.37 -0.32 -31.19
CA ARG A 80 11.97 -1.17 -32.22
C ARG A 80 12.62 -0.34 -33.34
N GLU A 81 11.96 0.72 -33.79
CA GLU A 81 12.41 1.59 -34.88
C GLU A 81 13.49 2.59 -34.45
N THR A 82 13.59 2.89 -33.16
CA THR A 82 14.62 3.78 -32.61
C THR A 82 15.99 3.10 -32.68
N PRO A 83 17.07 3.72 -33.20
CA PRO A 83 18.42 3.15 -33.12
C PRO A 83 18.89 3.02 -31.66
N GLY A 84 19.61 1.96 -31.30
CA GLY A 84 20.15 1.80 -29.94
C GLY A 84 20.36 0.35 -29.52
N ILE A 85 20.87 0.17 -28.30
CA ILE A 85 21.15 -1.14 -27.69
C ILE A 85 19.82 -1.80 -27.29
N GLN A 86 19.64 -3.08 -27.60
CA GLN A 86 18.38 -3.80 -27.35
C GLN A 86 18.02 -3.81 -25.86
N GLU A 87 18.99 -4.04 -24.97
CA GLU A 87 18.78 -4.06 -23.53
C GLU A 87 18.22 -2.73 -22.98
N GLU A 88 18.75 -1.60 -23.44
CA GLU A 88 18.26 -0.27 -23.03
C GLU A 88 16.82 -0.02 -23.49
N LYS A 89 16.46 -0.52 -24.68
CA LYS A 89 15.09 -0.43 -25.21
C LYS A 89 14.13 -1.30 -24.41
N ASP A 90 14.55 -2.51 -24.04
CA ASP A 90 13.74 -3.41 -23.23
C ASP A 90 13.48 -2.78 -21.85
N GLN A 91 14.50 -2.20 -21.21
CA GLN A 91 14.35 -1.47 -19.96
C GLN A 91 13.40 -0.27 -20.09
N ALA A 92 13.52 0.51 -21.17
CA ALA A 92 12.61 1.63 -21.43
C ALA A 92 11.17 1.18 -21.63
N TYR A 93 10.96 0.05 -22.32
CA TYR A 93 9.64 -0.56 -22.48
C TYR A 93 9.04 -0.93 -21.11
N TYR A 94 9.79 -1.63 -20.25
CA TYR A 94 9.31 -2.00 -18.92
C TYR A 94 8.98 -0.81 -18.04
N ARG A 95 9.81 0.24 -18.06
CA ARG A 95 9.52 1.48 -17.34
C ARG A 95 8.18 2.07 -17.77
N VAL A 96 7.91 2.15 -19.08
CA VAL A 96 6.64 2.68 -19.59
C VAL A 96 5.46 1.81 -19.17
N MET A 97 5.61 0.48 -19.22
CA MET A 97 4.58 -0.47 -18.76
C MET A 97 4.28 -0.30 -17.26
N PHE A 98 5.32 -0.19 -16.44
CA PHE A 98 5.21 0.05 -15.01
C PHE A 98 4.50 1.38 -14.72
N GLN A 99 4.97 2.48 -15.31
CA GLN A 99 4.36 3.80 -15.11
C GLN A 99 2.89 3.83 -15.56
N HIS A 100 2.54 3.10 -16.63
CA HIS A 100 1.15 2.97 -17.05
C HIS A 100 0.29 2.21 -16.03
N LEU A 101 0.78 1.12 -15.44
CA LEU A 101 0.08 0.43 -14.34
C LEU A 101 -0.25 1.42 -13.20
N GLN A 102 0.75 2.18 -12.76
CA GLN A 102 0.61 3.12 -11.65
C GLN A 102 -0.39 4.23 -11.98
N TYR A 103 -0.36 4.73 -13.21
CA TYR A 103 -1.35 5.67 -13.71
C TYR A 103 -2.77 5.07 -13.68
N GLN A 104 -2.97 3.85 -14.18
CA GLN A 104 -4.30 3.20 -14.16
C GLN A 104 -4.84 3.05 -12.73
N VAL A 105 -3.99 2.61 -11.79
CA VAL A 105 -4.39 2.50 -10.38
C VAL A 105 -4.69 3.88 -9.79
N GLY A 106 -3.87 4.89 -10.09
CA GLY A 106 -4.10 6.26 -9.63
C GLY A 106 -5.43 6.84 -10.14
N GLN A 107 -5.83 6.55 -11.38
CA GLN A 107 -7.16 6.92 -11.91
C GLN A 107 -8.31 6.26 -11.15
N LEU A 108 -8.16 4.99 -10.72
CA LEU A 108 -9.15 4.34 -9.87
C LEU A 108 -9.18 4.96 -8.46
N VAL A 109 -8.01 5.30 -7.92
CA VAL A 109 -7.88 5.94 -6.61
C VAL A 109 -8.56 7.31 -6.59
N ILE A 110 -8.38 8.15 -7.61
CA ILE A 110 -9.05 9.46 -7.71
C ILE A 110 -10.58 9.27 -7.62
N LYS A 111 -11.15 8.36 -8.41
CA LYS A 111 -12.59 8.08 -8.41
C LYS A 111 -13.08 7.53 -7.07
N ALA A 112 -12.29 6.66 -6.43
CA ALA A 112 -12.63 6.13 -5.11
C ALA A 112 -12.58 7.24 -4.04
N LEU A 113 -11.60 8.16 -4.10
CA LEU A 113 -11.53 9.32 -3.20
C LEU A 113 -12.73 10.25 -3.39
N GLU A 114 -13.14 10.51 -4.63
CA GLU A 114 -14.36 11.28 -4.91
C GLU A 114 -15.59 10.63 -4.26
N ALA A 115 -15.75 9.31 -4.41
CA ALA A 115 -16.84 8.56 -3.81
C ALA A 115 -16.82 8.52 -2.28
N THR A 116 -15.63 8.65 -1.66
CA THR A 116 -15.49 8.68 -0.20
C THR A 116 -15.52 10.08 0.40
N GLY A 117 -15.67 11.13 -0.41
CA GLY A 117 -15.60 12.53 0.04
C GLY A 117 -14.19 12.96 0.42
N GLY A 118 -13.16 12.36 -0.17
CA GLY A 118 -11.74 12.63 0.08
C GLY A 118 -11.12 11.82 1.21
N ASP A 119 -11.88 10.91 1.84
CA ASP A 119 -11.36 10.06 2.92
C ASP A 119 -10.53 8.89 2.34
N ALA A 120 -9.21 9.06 2.38
CA ALA A 120 -8.24 8.08 1.90
C ALA A 120 -8.12 6.84 2.80
N THR A 121 -8.55 6.89 4.07
CA THR A 121 -8.47 5.72 4.96
C THR A 121 -9.38 4.59 4.48
N LYS A 122 -10.48 4.93 3.79
CA LYS A 122 -11.42 3.96 3.20
C LYS A 122 -10.84 3.19 2.00
N LEU A 123 -9.70 3.62 1.46
CA LEU A 123 -9.03 2.96 0.33
C LEU A 123 -7.99 1.92 0.77
N ALA A 124 -7.85 1.67 2.08
CA ALA A 124 -6.94 0.67 2.65
C ALA A 124 -7.06 -0.72 1.96
N GLY A 125 -8.30 -1.16 1.69
CA GLY A 125 -8.56 -2.41 0.98
C GLY A 125 -7.89 -2.45 -0.40
N MET A 126 -8.04 -1.37 -1.20
CA MET A 126 -7.38 -1.26 -2.50
C MET A 126 -5.85 -1.29 -2.38
N MET A 127 -5.31 -0.54 -1.41
CA MET A 127 -3.86 -0.40 -1.23
C MET A 127 -3.19 -1.69 -0.78
N ARG A 128 -3.92 -2.57 -0.09
CA ARG A 128 -3.46 -3.91 0.28
C ARG A 128 -3.13 -4.77 -0.94
N TYR A 129 -3.91 -4.64 -2.02
CA TYR A 129 -3.73 -5.41 -3.25
C TYR A 129 -2.90 -4.67 -4.31
N HIS A 130 -2.60 -3.39 -4.09
CA HIS A 130 -1.80 -2.62 -5.03
C HIS A 130 -0.32 -3.08 -5.06
N LYS A 131 0.25 -3.19 -6.28
CA LYS A 131 1.65 -3.55 -6.53
C LYS A 131 2.52 -2.32 -6.86
N PRO A 132 3.77 -2.28 -6.37
CA PRO A 132 4.45 -3.26 -5.54
C PRO A 132 3.92 -3.26 -4.11
N ALA A 133 3.67 -4.44 -3.54
CA ALA A 133 3.27 -4.56 -2.14
C ALA A 133 4.48 -4.36 -1.22
N ILE A 134 4.24 -3.79 -0.03
CA ILE A 134 5.20 -3.78 1.07
C ILE A 134 4.81 -4.81 2.12
N THR A 135 5.80 -5.29 2.86
CA THR A 135 5.57 -6.18 3.99
C THR A 135 4.70 -5.46 5.03
N PRO A 136 3.61 -6.08 5.53
CA PRO A 136 2.82 -5.56 6.64
C PRO A 136 3.69 -5.19 7.85
N ALA A 137 3.31 -4.12 8.55
CA ALA A 137 4.06 -3.57 9.69
C ALA A 137 4.29 -4.61 10.82
N GLU A 138 3.31 -5.49 11.04
CA GLU A 138 3.44 -6.57 12.02
C GLU A 138 4.55 -7.58 11.65
N LEU A 139 4.82 -7.79 10.35
CA LEU A 139 5.78 -8.79 9.89
C LEU A 139 7.23 -8.28 9.82
N ASN A 140 7.43 -6.96 9.81
CA ASN A 140 8.75 -6.35 9.89
C ASN A 140 9.02 -5.65 11.23
N ASP A 141 8.13 -5.83 12.22
CA ASP A 141 8.21 -5.19 13.55
C ASP A 141 8.42 -3.67 13.45
N ALA A 142 7.62 -3.00 12.60
CA ALA A 142 7.74 -1.55 12.40
C ALA A 142 7.60 -0.78 13.73
N VAL A 143 6.68 -1.23 14.60
CA VAL A 143 6.73 -0.96 16.05
C VAL A 143 7.22 -2.22 16.76
N MET A 144 8.33 -2.14 17.48
CA MET A 144 8.92 -3.30 18.18
C MET A 144 8.18 -3.62 19.48
N LYS A 145 7.98 -4.92 19.77
CA LYS A 145 7.36 -5.38 21.03
C LYS A 145 8.09 -4.88 22.27
N THR A 146 9.43 -4.82 22.23
CA THR A 146 10.25 -4.31 23.34
C THR A 146 9.94 -2.85 23.65
N THR A 147 9.75 -2.02 22.62
CA THR A 147 9.36 -0.61 22.78
C THR A 147 7.98 -0.49 23.42
N VAL A 148 7.03 -1.34 23.03
CA VAL A 148 5.69 -1.37 23.65
C VAL A 148 5.75 -1.81 25.11
N GLU A 149 6.51 -2.87 25.41
CA GLU A 149 6.70 -3.37 26.77
C GLU A 149 7.32 -2.32 27.70
N GLU A 150 8.40 -1.67 27.25
CA GLU A 150 9.06 -0.59 27.98
C GLU A 150 8.11 0.59 28.22
N ALA A 151 7.37 1.01 27.19
CA ALA A 151 6.39 2.09 27.32
C ALA A 151 5.29 1.74 28.33
N LEU A 152 4.72 0.53 28.29
CA LEU A 152 3.71 0.09 29.24
C LEU A 152 4.23 0.07 30.69
N LYS A 153 5.49 -0.37 30.89
CA LYS A 153 6.15 -0.33 32.21
C LYS A 153 6.29 1.10 32.71
N THR A 154 6.81 2.01 31.88
CA THR A 154 6.99 3.42 32.24
C THR A 154 5.66 4.08 32.59
N LEU A 155 4.61 3.76 31.83
CA LEU A 155 3.26 4.27 32.07
C LEU A 155 2.53 3.63 33.26
N GLY A 156 3.16 2.68 33.97
CA GLY A 156 2.53 1.95 35.08
C GLY A 156 1.32 1.11 34.64
N LYS A 157 1.23 0.73 33.36
CA LYS A 157 0.13 -0.06 32.77
C LYS A 157 0.41 -1.56 32.83
N ASP A 158 -0.61 -2.37 32.55
CA ASP A 158 -0.43 -3.82 32.40
C ASP A 158 0.56 -4.10 31.27
N HIS A 159 1.67 -4.75 31.62
CA HIS A 159 2.76 -5.13 30.73
C HIS A 159 2.92 -6.66 30.70
N SER A 160 1.85 -7.41 30.99
CA SER A 160 1.80 -8.84 30.76
C SER A 160 2.07 -9.18 29.28
N PRO A 161 2.62 -10.37 28.96
CA PRO A 161 2.89 -10.73 27.56
C PRO A 161 1.66 -10.62 26.65
N GLN A 162 0.46 -10.83 27.18
CA GLN A 162 -0.80 -10.71 26.45
C GLN A 162 -1.15 -9.25 26.15
N ALA A 163 -0.98 -8.35 27.13
CA ALA A 163 -1.22 -6.92 26.94
C ALA A 163 -0.22 -6.30 25.94
N VAL A 164 1.05 -6.70 26.02
CA VAL A 164 2.09 -6.28 25.06
C VAL A 164 1.74 -6.74 23.64
N GLU A 165 1.36 -8.00 23.47
CA GLU A 165 1.01 -8.54 22.14
C GLU A 165 -0.17 -7.80 21.52
N GLU A 166 -1.22 -7.55 22.32
CA GLU A 166 -2.43 -6.89 21.85
C GLU A 166 -2.15 -5.45 21.42
N LEU A 167 -1.46 -4.67 22.26
CA LEU A 167 -1.11 -3.30 21.92
C LEU A 167 -0.14 -3.24 20.73
N TRP A 168 0.88 -4.09 20.70
CA TRP A 168 1.82 -4.17 19.57
C TRP A 168 1.11 -4.43 18.23
N ARG A 169 0.15 -5.37 18.22
CA ARG A 169 -0.66 -5.67 17.04
C ARG A 169 -1.48 -4.46 16.62
N GLN A 170 -2.18 -3.82 17.57
CA GLN A 170 -2.98 -2.63 17.29
C GLN A 170 -2.15 -1.49 16.71
N LEU A 171 -0.97 -1.21 17.27
CA LEU A 171 -0.10 -0.15 16.77
C LEU A 171 0.39 -0.44 15.35
N ASN A 172 0.86 -1.65 15.06
CA ASN A 172 1.29 -2.01 13.72
C ASN A 172 0.14 -1.99 12.69
N GLN A 173 -1.10 -2.33 13.08
CA GLN A 173 -2.27 -2.15 12.20
C GLN A 173 -2.55 -0.69 11.88
N GLN A 174 -2.35 0.21 12.85
CA GLN A 174 -2.46 1.65 12.61
C GLN A 174 -1.34 2.17 11.69
N VAL A 175 -0.12 1.64 11.83
CA VAL A 175 0.99 1.94 10.91
C VAL A 175 0.62 1.57 9.47
N ASP A 176 0.09 0.37 9.25
CA ASP A 176 -0.34 -0.08 7.92
C ASP A 176 -1.46 0.81 7.37
N LEU A 177 -2.45 1.18 8.20
CA LEU A 177 -3.53 2.07 7.77
C LEU A 177 -3.02 3.45 7.34
N LEU A 178 -2.13 4.08 8.13
CA LEU A 178 -1.54 5.37 7.79
C LEU A 178 -0.67 5.29 6.54
N SER A 179 0.14 4.24 6.41
CA SER A 179 0.98 3.98 5.24
C SER A 179 0.13 3.81 3.97
N TRP A 180 -0.95 3.02 4.04
CA TRP A 180 -1.89 2.87 2.92
C TRP A 180 -2.59 4.17 2.56
N THR A 181 -2.96 4.98 3.55
CA THR A 181 -3.57 6.30 3.34
C THR A 181 -2.63 7.21 2.55
N ARG A 182 -1.35 7.30 2.94
CA ARG A 182 -0.31 8.07 2.22
C ARG A 182 -0.09 7.53 0.82
N ARG A 183 -0.05 6.20 0.67
CA ARG A 183 0.09 5.54 -0.63
C ARG A 183 -1.03 5.92 -1.60
N ALA A 184 -2.29 5.91 -1.14
CA ALA A 184 -3.42 6.33 -1.96
C ALA A 184 -3.29 7.80 -2.39
N GLN A 185 -2.91 8.69 -1.47
CA GLN A 185 -2.68 10.11 -1.80
C GLN A 185 -1.57 10.31 -2.83
N ARG A 186 -0.45 9.56 -2.74
CA ARG A 186 0.63 9.61 -3.75
C ARG A 186 0.14 9.15 -5.12
N LEU A 187 -0.60 8.05 -5.18
CA LEU A 187 -1.14 7.54 -6.44
C LEU A 187 -2.10 8.52 -7.11
N ALA A 188 -2.93 9.20 -6.33
CA ALA A 188 -3.77 10.28 -6.84
C ALA A 188 -2.90 11.43 -7.41
N GLY A 189 -1.90 11.90 -6.66
CA GLY A 189 -1.01 12.96 -7.13
C GLY A 189 -0.21 12.60 -8.39
N TRP A 190 0.30 11.37 -8.47
CA TRP A 190 1.01 10.88 -9.65
C TRP A 190 0.11 10.72 -10.89
N ALA A 191 -1.18 10.42 -10.68
CA ALA A 191 -2.13 10.37 -11.77
C ALA A 191 -2.47 11.77 -12.33
N GLU A 192 -2.30 12.83 -11.53
CA GLU A 192 -2.42 14.23 -11.96
C GLU A 192 -1.14 14.74 -12.63
N ASP A 193 0.05 14.35 -12.12
CA ASP A 193 1.35 14.69 -12.70
C ASP A 193 2.18 13.44 -13.03
N ILE A 194 2.01 12.94 -14.26
CA ILE A 194 2.68 11.74 -14.77
C ILE A 194 4.22 11.88 -14.75
N GLN A 195 4.78 13.09 -14.79
CA GLN A 195 6.25 13.27 -14.75
C GLN A 195 6.85 12.92 -13.39
N SER A 196 6.03 12.90 -12.34
CA SER A 196 6.44 12.57 -10.98
C SER A 196 6.34 11.07 -10.65
N LEU A 197 5.90 10.24 -11.60
CA LEU A 197 5.82 8.79 -11.43
C LEU A 197 7.21 8.18 -11.24
N PRO A 198 7.38 7.25 -10.28
CA PRO A 198 8.61 6.48 -10.16
C PRO A 198 8.94 5.72 -11.44
N ASP A 199 10.24 5.57 -11.69
CA ASP A 199 10.75 4.94 -12.91
C ASP A 199 10.84 3.41 -12.80
N SER A 200 10.67 2.87 -11.59
CA SER A 200 10.79 1.44 -11.31
C SER A 200 10.00 1.00 -10.07
N SER A 201 9.70 -0.29 -10.01
CA SER A 201 9.09 -0.90 -8.83
C SER A 201 10.00 -0.83 -7.59
N ASP A 202 11.32 -0.87 -7.75
CA ASP A 202 12.26 -0.76 -6.63
C ASP A 202 12.35 0.67 -6.07
N GLU A 203 12.26 1.69 -6.92
CA GLU A 203 12.08 3.07 -6.46
C GLU A 203 10.78 3.23 -5.69
N MET A 204 9.68 2.71 -6.21
CA MET A 204 8.38 2.79 -5.55
C MET A 204 8.35 2.03 -4.21
N LYS A 205 8.96 0.84 -4.13
CA LYS A 205 9.12 0.12 -2.85
C LYS A 205 9.88 0.96 -1.82
N ARG A 206 10.95 1.66 -2.22
CA ARG A 206 11.69 2.55 -1.32
C ARG A 206 10.80 3.67 -0.78
N ILE A 207 10.00 4.29 -1.65
CA ILE A 207 9.04 5.34 -1.24
C ILE A 207 8.01 4.78 -0.25
N PHE A 208 7.40 3.64 -0.53
CA PHE A 208 6.39 3.05 0.37
C PHE A 208 6.98 2.53 1.69
N LEU A 209 8.22 2.04 1.70
CA LEU A 209 8.93 1.72 2.94
C LEU A 209 9.21 2.96 3.77
N GLN A 210 9.58 4.08 3.12
CA GLN A 210 9.72 5.36 3.82
C GLN A 210 8.39 5.80 4.43
N ASP A 211 7.29 5.72 3.68
CA ASP A 211 5.95 6.06 4.19
C ASP A 211 5.56 5.21 5.42
N GLN A 212 5.88 3.91 5.41
CA GLN A 212 5.62 3.01 6.54
C GLN A 212 6.50 3.35 7.75
N ASN A 213 7.78 3.67 7.55
CA ASN A 213 8.66 4.08 8.64
C ASN A 213 8.19 5.39 9.29
N GLU A 214 7.82 6.38 8.48
CA GLU A 214 7.28 7.64 8.98
C GLU A 214 5.93 7.43 9.70
N ALA A 215 5.11 6.48 9.25
CA ALA A 215 3.88 6.09 9.93
C ALA A 215 4.16 5.42 11.27
N ALA A 216 5.17 4.54 11.34
CA ALA A 216 5.61 3.92 12.59
C ALA A 216 6.07 4.97 13.61
N TRP A 217 6.88 5.94 13.20
CA TRP A 217 7.26 7.05 14.06
C TRP A 217 6.05 7.84 14.56
N THR A 218 5.10 8.14 13.68
CA THR A 218 3.87 8.86 14.05
C THR A 218 3.07 8.09 15.12
N VAL A 219 2.90 6.78 14.94
CA VAL A 219 2.14 5.93 15.87
C VAL A 219 2.86 5.78 17.20
N ILE A 220 4.19 5.59 17.20
CA ILE A 220 4.99 5.51 18.42
C ILE A 220 4.89 6.82 19.19
N ASP A 221 5.02 7.94 18.51
CA ASP A 221 4.96 9.27 19.12
C ASP A 221 3.62 9.49 19.82
N GLN A 222 2.52 9.31 19.08
CA GLN A 222 1.16 9.55 19.58
C GLN A 222 0.73 8.61 20.72
N HIS A 223 1.13 7.33 20.65
CA HIS A 223 0.58 6.32 21.56
C HIS A 223 1.51 5.90 22.68
N LEU A 224 2.81 6.15 22.55
CA LEU A 224 3.81 5.75 23.53
C LEU A 224 4.56 6.97 24.05
N THR A 225 5.17 7.79 23.20
CA THR A 225 6.04 8.89 23.61
C THR A 225 5.29 10.06 24.25
N GLU A 226 4.25 10.59 23.59
CA GLU A 226 3.43 11.69 24.13
C GLU A 226 2.80 11.32 25.48
N PRO A 227 2.20 10.13 25.68
CA PRO A 227 1.71 9.73 26.99
C PRO A 227 2.79 9.62 28.07
N ILE A 228 4.01 9.20 27.71
CA ILE A 228 5.14 9.14 28.65
C ILE A 228 5.56 10.55 29.04
N ASN A 229 5.70 11.46 28.07
CA ASN A 229 6.07 12.84 28.34
C ASN A 229 5.03 13.53 29.23
N ALA A 230 3.73 13.33 28.96
CA ALA A 230 2.66 13.87 29.79
C ALA A 230 2.69 13.33 31.22
N LEU A 231 3.08 12.06 31.42
CA LEU A 231 3.28 11.49 32.75
C LEU A 231 4.47 12.12 33.46
N MET A 232 5.58 12.34 32.75
CA MET A 232 6.79 12.97 33.31
C MET A 232 6.52 14.42 33.70
N GLU A 233 5.81 15.19 32.87
CA GLU A 233 5.43 16.57 33.17
C GLU A 233 4.56 16.66 34.44
N GLN A 234 3.60 15.74 34.61
CA GLN A 234 2.79 15.66 35.83
C GLN A 234 3.64 15.35 37.07
N GLN A 235 4.63 14.47 36.94
CA GLN A 235 5.53 14.13 38.04
C GLN A 235 6.46 15.30 38.39
N GLU A 236 6.95 16.04 37.40
CA GLU A 236 7.78 17.23 37.62
C GLU A 236 6.98 18.38 38.28
N GLU A 237 5.69 18.53 37.94
CA GLU A 237 4.79 19.49 38.61
C GLU A 237 4.42 19.07 40.05
N GLU A 238 4.26 17.77 40.31
CA GLU A 238 4.01 17.23 41.67
C GLU A 238 5.27 17.23 42.56
N GLU A 239 6.46 17.12 41.97
CA GLU A 239 7.74 17.13 42.68
C GLU A 239 8.39 18.52 42.83
N ASP A 240 7.72 19.64 42.51
CA ASP A 240 8.29 20.98 42.73
C ASP A 240 8.64 21.21 44.22
N PRO A 241 9.94 21.19 44.61
CA PRO A 241 10.35 21.37 46.00
C PRO A 241 10.17 22.81 46.49
N TRP A 242 9.74 23.72 45.61
CA TRP A 242 9.51 25.14 45.87
C TRP A 242 8.03 25.54 45.86
N ALA A 243 7.10 24.59 45.69
CA ALA A 243 5.68 24.79 45.96
C ALA A 243 5.45 24.87 47.49
N VAL A 244 5.93 25.96 48.08
CA VAL A 244 5.62 26.34 49.45
C VAL A 244 4.18 26.85 49.44
N ASP A 245 3.29 26.18 50.18
CA ASP A 245 1.96 26.70 50.54
C ASP A 245 2.15 28.02 51.30
N TRP A 246 2.14 29.13 50.57
CA TRP A 246 2.02 30.47 51.11
C TRP A 246 0.54 30.81 51.23
N ASP A 247 -0.19 30.13 52.11
CA ASP A 247 -1.39 30.69 52.76
C ASP A 247 -1.81 29.81 53.95
N SER A 248 -1.53 30.33 55.15
CA SER A 248 -2.07 29.90 56.43
C SER A 248 -3.36 30.66 56.77
#